data_AF-A0A6C0HXK6-F1
#
_entry.id   AF-A0A6C0HXK6-F1
#
_cell.length_a   1.000
_cell.length_b   1.000
_cell.length_c   1.000
_cell.angle_alpha   90.00
_cell.angle_beta   90.00
_cell.angle_gamma   90.00
#
_symmetry.space_group_name_H-M   'P 1'
#
loop_
_entity.id
_entity.type
_entity.pdbx_description
1 polymer ?
#
loop_
_entity_poly.entity_id
_entity_poly.type
_entity_poly.pdbx_seq_one_letter_code
_entity_poly.pdbx_strand_id
1 'polypeptide(L)'
;MKSRMVMLFFFLLLGVVGFSLCSSCFKEGFEAVTQWKENGELPWDGPYSLPPVTQQPDTMFLFANNKSSPECCKASTYSTGNGCVCTTPEQLKFINTRGGNRTIEDGF
;
A
#
# COMPACT_ATOMS: atom_id res chain seq x y z
N MET A 1 -35.87 18.03 -37.26
CA MET A 1 -36.70 17.25 -36.32
C MET A 1 -36.11 15.88 -35.96
N LYS A 2 -35.59 15.09 -36.91
CA LYS A 2 -35.02 13.75 -36.67
C LYS A 2 -33.82 13.70 -35.70
N SER A 3 -33.03 14.77 -35.64
CA SER A 3 -31.88 14.86 -34.73
C SER A 3 -32.26 15.00 -33.24
N ARG A 4 -33.45 15.54 -32.91
CA ARG A 4 -33.86 15.79 -31.51
C ARG A 4 -34.31 14.52 -30.78
N MET A 5 -34.90 13.56 -31.46
CA MET A 5 -35.28 12.26 -30.86
C MET A 5 -34.09 11.33 -30.63
N VAL A 6 -33.09 11.35 -31.53
CA VAL A 6 -31.89 10.51 -31.40
C VAL A 6 -31.06 10.93 -30.19
N MET A 7 -31.01 12.24 -29.90
CA MET A 7 -30.32 12.75 -28.71
C MET A 7 -30.97 12.24 -27.41
N LEU A 8 -32.30 12.23 -27.31
CA LEU A 8 -32.99 11.78 -26.08
C LEU A 8 -32.76 10.29 -25.79
N PHE A 9 -32.74 9.44 -26.82
CA PHE A 9 -32.40 8.02 -26.66
C PHE A 9 -30.94 7.83 -26.23
N PHE A 10 -30.03 8.65 -26.74
CA PHE A 10 -28.63 8.61 -26.36
C PHE A 10 -28.44 8.98 -24.87
N PHE A 11 -29.15 9.99 -24.36
CA PHE A 11 -29.06 10.38 -22.96
C PHE A 11 -29.64 9.34 -21.98
N LEU A 12 -30.72 8.64 -22.35
CA LEU A 12 -31.25 7.56 -21.52
C LEU A 12 -30.30 6.36 -21.43
N LEU A 13 -29.62 6.02 -22.52
CA LEU A 13 -28.60 4.97 -22.51
C LEU A 13 -27.38 5.35 -21.67
N LEU A 14 -26.95 6.61 -21.71
CA LEU A 14 -25.87 7.10 -20.87
C LEU A 14 -26.23 7.08 -19.37
N GLY A 15 -27.50 7.34 -19.02
CA GLY A 15 -27.96 7.29 -17.62
C GLY A 15 -27.92 5.90 -17.00
N VAL A 16 -28.27 4.86 -17.76
CA VAL A 16 -28.26 3.46 -17.28
C VAL A 16 -26.83 2.90 -17.16
N VAL A 17 -25.92 3.31 -18.06
CA VAL A 17 -24.50 2.92 -17.98
C VAL A 17 -23.79 3.58 -16.78
N GLY A 18 -24.23 4.76 -16.35
CA GLY A 18 -23.64 5.49 -15.22
C GLY A 18 -23.82 4.83 -13.86
N PHE A 19 -24.91 4.09 -13.63
CA PHE A 19 -25.20 3.48 -12.33
C PHE A 19 -24.33 2.23 -12.03
N SER A 20 -23.83 1.57 -13.08
CA SER A 20 -23.02 0.35 -12.97
C SER A 20 -21.55 0.61 -12.59
N LEU A 21 -21.08 1.86 -12.65
CA LEU A 21 -19.67 2.21 -12.44
C LEU A 21 -19.33 2.53 -10.96
N CYS A 22 -20.32 2.55 -10.06
CA CYS A 22 -20.11 2.96 -8.67
C CYS A 22 -19.81 1.80 -7.69
N SER A 23 -20.06 0.55 -8.06
CA SER A 23 -19.88 -0.63 -7.19
C SER A 23 -18.46 -1.20 -7.20
N SER A 24 -17.56 -0.67 -8.04
CA SER A 24 -16.20 -1.20 -8.22
C SER A 24 -15.18 -0.68 -7.22
N CYS A 25 -15.44 0.42 -6.51
CA CYS A 25 -14.42 1.07 -5.66
C CYS A 25 -14.30 0.47 -4.24
N PHE A 26 -15.34 -0.17 -3.71
CA PHE A 26 -15.37 -0.61 -2.30
C PHE A 26 -14.74 -1.98 -2.05
N LYS A 27 -14.61 -2.84 -3.08
CA LYS A 27 -14.09 -4.21 -2.91
C LYS A 27 -12.59 -4.28 -2.64
N GLU A 28 -11.80 -3.43 -3.29
CA GLU A 28 -10.33 -3.55 -3.30
C GLU A 28 -9.69 -3.30 -1.92
N GLY A 29 -10.30 -2.46 -1.07
CA GLY A 29 -9.75 -2.12 0.24
C GLY A 29 -9.88 -3.23 1.29
N PHE A 30 -10.91 -4.08 1.20
CA PHE A 30 -11.21 -5.07 2.25
C PHE A 30 -10.37 -6.35 2.10
N GLU A 31 -10.13 -6.80 0.87
CA GLU A 31 -9.33 -8.01 0.58
C GLU A 31 -7.86 -7.84 0.99
N ALA A 32 -7.34 -6.61 0.85
CA ALA A 32 -5.99 -6.28 1.30
C ALA A 32 -5.84 -6.42 2.83
N VAL A 33 -6.84 -6.05 3.63
CA VAL A 33 -6.74 -6.12 5.10
C VAL A 33 -6.79 -7.58 5.59
N THR A 34 -7.60 -8.43 4.96
CA THR A 34 -7.73 -9.85 5.37
C THR A 34 -6.43 -10.63 5.16
N GLN A 35 -5.71 -10.38 4.06
CA GLN A 35 -4.47 -11.11 3.74
C GLN A 35 -3.32 -10.81 4.73
N TRP A 36 -3.27 -9.59 5.29
CA TRP A 36 -2.28 -9.21 6.29
C TRP A 36 -2.45 -9.95 7.62
N LYS A 37 -3.70 -10.25 8.01
CA LYS A 37 -4.01 -10.87 9.30
C LYS A 37 -3.56 -12.32 9.37
N GLU A 38 -3.48 -13.01 8.23
CA GLU A 38 -3.24 -14.45 8.19
C GLU A 38 -1.77 -14.83 8.04
N ASN A 39 -0.97 -14.09 7.26
CA ASN A 39 0.36 -14.55 6.89
C ASN A 39 1.50 -13.88 7.65
N GLY A 40 1.30 -12.72 8.31
CA GLY A 40 2.37 -11.97 8.99
C GLY A 40 3.54 -11.52 8.09
N GLU A 41 3.56 -11.96 6.83
CA GLU A 41 4.54 -11.72 5.80
C GLU A 41 4.01 -10.62 4.88
N LEU A 42 4.78 -9.56 4.74
CA LEU A 42 4.54 -8.58 3.70
C LEU A 42 4.79 -9.23 2.34
N PRO A 43 3.90 -9.06 1.34
CA PRO A 43 4.09 -9.63 0.02
C PRO A 43 5.19 -8.87 -0.73
N TRP A 44 6.46 -9.17 -0.45
CA TRP A 44 7.59 -8.71 -1.26
C TRP A 44 8.75 -9.71 -1.26
N ASP A 45 8.79 -10.55 -2.31
CA ASP A 45 10.02 -11.13 -2.86
C ASP A 45 10.59 -10.18 -3.93
N GLY A 46 10.92 -8.95 -3.54
CA GLY A 46 11.59 -8.00 -4.44
C GLY A 46 13.06 -8.39 -4.64
N PRO A 47 13.67 -8.20 -5.82
CA PRO A 47 15.05 -8.62 -6.12
C PRO A 47 16.13 -7.75 -5.44
N TYR A 48 15.77 -6.98 -4.41
CA TYR A 48 16.65 -6.00 -3.79
C TYR A 48 17.26 -6.58 -2.53
N SER A 49 18.60 -6.63 -2.47
CA SER A 49 19.34 -6.90 -1.24
C SER A 49 19.16 -5.71 -0.30
N LEU A 50 18.15 -5.77 0.56
CA LEU A 50 17.90 -4.73 1.55
C LEU A 50 18.89 -4.87 2.73
N PRO A 51 19.35 -3.75 3.31
CA PRO A 51 20.24 -3.80 4.47
C PRO A 51 19.51 -4.47 5.65
N PRO A 52 20.15 -5.39 6.39
CA PRO A 52 19.55 -5.99 7.57
C PRO A 52 19.30 -4.92 8.64
N VAL A 53 18.35 -5.17 9.55
CA VAL A 53 18.04 -4.27 10.69
C VAL A 53 19.29 -3.91 11.51
N THR A 54 20.25 -4.83 11.59
CA THR A 54 21.50 -4.67 12.33
C THR A 54 22.52 -3.76 11.65
N GLN A 55 22.34 -3.46 10.36
CA GLN A 55 23.17 -2.49 9.65
C GLN A 55 22.67 -1.09 9.99
N GLN A 56 23.09 -0.61 11.17
CA GLN A 56 22.80 0.76 11.60
C GLN A 56 23.49 1.74 10.62
N PRO A 57 22.76 2.71 10.07
CA PRO A 57 23.39 3.76 9.29
C PRO A 57 24.21 4.66 10.22
N ASP A 58 25.27 5.28 9.69
CA ASP A 58 26.07 6.30 10.40
C ASP A 58 25.31 7.63 10.59
N THR A 59 23.98 7.60 10.48
CA THR A 59 23.08 8.74 10.54
C THR A 59 21.90 8.43 11.45
N MET A 60 21.22 9.48 11.94
CA MET A 60 20.00 9.33 12.75
C MET A 60 18.80 8.79 11.96
N PHE A 61 18.93 8.62 10.65
CA PHE A 61 17.86 8.13 9.78
C PHE A 61 18.03 6.63 9.52
N LEU A 62 17.18 5.82 10.14
CA LEU A 62 17.20 4.34 10.08
C LEU A 62 17.28 3.78 8.65
N PHE A 63 16.64 4.45 7.69
CA PHE A 63 16.55 3.99 6.31
C PHE A 63 17.56 4.65 5.38
N ALA A 64 18.62 5.28 5.89
CA ALA A 64 19.59 5.99 5.06
C ALA A 64 20.25 5.10 4.00
N ASN A 65 20.36 3.79 4.27
CA ASN A 65 20.93 2.80 3.36
C ASN A 65 19.88 2.04 2.55
N ASN A 66 18.60 2.38 2.68
CA ASN A 66 17.52 1.72 1.95
C ASN A 66 17.32 2.36 0.57
N LYS A 67 17.08 1.53 -0.44
CA LYS A 67 16.68 2.00 -1.77
C LYS A 67 15.32 2.72 -1.68
N SER A 68 15.16 3.81 -2.43
CA SER A 68 13.86 4.46 -2.65
C SER A 68 13.41 4.24 -4.08
N SER A 69 12.16 3.79 -4.27
CA SER A 69 11.56 3.51 -5.58
C SER A 69 10.03 3.65 -5.51
N PRO A 70 9.35 4.10 -6.59
CA PRO A 70 7.89 4.11 -6.66
C PRO A 70 7.26 2.73 -6.47
N GLU A 71 7.97 1.66 -6.84
CA GLU A 71 7.53 0.27 -6.66
C GLU A 71 7.27 -0.07 -5.19
N CYS A 72 8.05 0.54 -4.28
CA CYS A 72 7.99 0.25 -2.85
C CYS A 72 6.83 0.96 -2.13
N CYS A 73 6.08 1.81 -2.82
CA CYS A 73 4.96 2.58 -2.23
C CYS A 73 3.72 1.75 -1.88
N LYS A 74 3.65 0.49 -2.34
CA LYS A 74 2.54 -0.39 -1.99
C LYS A 74 2.63 -0.89 -0.55
N ALA A 75 3.83 -0.97 0.02
CA ALA A 75 4.07 -1.57 1.33
C ALA A 75 4.75 -0.63 2.33
N SER A 76 5.44 0.41 1.84
CA SER A 76 6.14 1.37 2.70
C SER A 76 5.34 2.65 2.89
N THR A 77 5.24 3.06 4.14
CA THR A 77 4.66 4.35 4.55
C THR A 77 5.68 5.49 4.56
N TYR A 78 6.96 5.18 4.32
CA TYR A 78 8.05 6.16 4.30
C TYR A 78 8.37 6.57 2.87
N SER A 79 8.44 7.87 2.61
CA SER A 79 8.66 8.42 1.27
C SER A 79 9.84 9.39 1.21
N THR A 80 10.40 9.52 0.01
CA THR A 80 11.44 10.46 -0.37
C THR A 80 11.03 11.15 -1.68
N GLY A 81 11.82 12.11 -2.15
CA GLY A 81 11.59 12.73 -3.47
C GLY A 81 11.63 11.74 -4.65
N ASN A 82 12.25 10.57 -4.48
CA ASN A 82 12.41 9.54 -5.51
C ASN A 82 11.38 8.39 -5.40
N GLY A 83 10.36 8.52 -4.55
CA GLY A 83 9.37 7.47 -4.26
C GLY A 83 9.50 6.93 -2.84
N CYS A 84 8.98 5.74 -2.59
CA CYS A 84 8.92 5.19 -1.23
C CYS A 84 10.15 4.37 -0.88
N VAL A 85 10.49 4.36 0.40
CA VAL A 85 11.63 3.62 0.94
C VAL A 85 11.29 2.14 0.93
N CYS A 86 12.07 1.31 0.27
CA CYS A 86 11.90 -0.13 0.31
C CYS A 86 12.35 -0.65 1.69
N THR A 87 11.44 -1.23 2.47
CA THR A 87 11.68 -1.69 3.85
C THR A 87 11.55 -3.20 3.96
N THR A 88 12.30 -3.82 4.88
CA THR A 88 12.08 -5.23 5.22
C THR A 88 11.00 -5.39 6.31
N PRO A 89 10.35 -6.56 6.42
CA PRO A 89 9.44 -6.85 7.53
C PRO A 89 10.10 -6.70 8.90
N GLU A 90 11.37 -7.08 9.04
CA GLU A 90 12.12 -6.97 10.30
C GLU A 90 12.39 -5.50 10.66
N GLN A 91 12.70 -4.66 9.67
CA GLN A 91 12.87 -3.21 9.89
C GLN A 91 11.57 -2.58 10.38
N LEU A 92 10.43 -2.97 9.80
CA LEU A 92 9.11 -2.53 10.24
C LEU A 92 8.77 -3.07 11.64
N LYS A 93 9.08 -4.34 11.93
CA LYS A 93 8.92 -4.93 13.27
C LYS A 93 9.73 -4.17 14.31
N PHE A 94 10.99 -3.85 14.00
CA PHE A 94 11.85 -3.05 14.88
C PHE A 94 11.27 -1.66 15.14
N ILE A 95 10.74 -0.98 14.13
CA ILE A 95 10.06 0.32 14.31
C ILE A 95 8.82 0.17 15.17
N ASN A 96 8.03 -0.88 14.95
CA ASN A 96 6.81 -1.15 15.70
C ASN A 96 7.08 -1.41 17.20
N THR A 97 8.28 -1.87 17.55
CA THR A 97 8.71 -2.06 18.95
C THR A 97 9.55 -0.90 19.50
N ARG A 98 9.88 0.11 18.68
CA ARG A 98 10.61 1.29 19.17
C ARG A 98 9.77 2.06 20.20
N GLY A 99 10.46 2.68 21.15
CA GLY A 99 9.84 3.48 22.20
C GLY A 99 9.12 2.66 23.28
N GLY A 100 9.35 1.34 23.35
CA GLY A 100 8.70 0.47 24.34
C GLY A 100 7.23 0.18 24.04
N ASN A 101 6.73 0.58 22.87
CA ASN A 101 5.38 0.26 22.44
C ASN A 101 5.34 -1.19 21.93
N ARG A 102 4.29 -1.94 22.27
CA ARG A 102 4.05 -3.32 21.79
C ARG A 102 5.22 -4.30 22.06
N THR A 103 5.96 -4.12 23.16
CA THR A 103 7.08 -5.01 23.55
C THR A 103 6.65 -6.18 24.45
N ILE A 104 5.36 -6.27 24.78
CA ILE A 104 4.79 -7.37 25.55
C ILE A 104 4.42 -8.45 24.54
N GLU A 105 4.99 -9.66 24.65
CA GLU A 105 4.35 -10.84 24.08
C GLU A 105 3.10 -11.09 24.92
N ASP A 106 1.94 -10.89 24.31
CA ASP A 106 0.63 -11.14 24.88
C ASP A 106 0.51 -12.63 25.20
N GLY A 107 1.02 -13.02 26.36
CA GLY A 107 1.00 -14.37 26.89
C GLY A 107 -0.38 -14.80 27.35
N PHE A 108 -1.23 -15.18 26.40
CA PHE A 108 -2.34 -16.11 26.62
C PHE A 108 -2.57 -17.02 25.42
#